data_AF-A0A397W311-F1
#
_entry.id   AF-A0A397W311-F1
#
_cell.length_a   1.000
_cell.length_b   1.000
_cell.length_c   1.000
_cell.angle_alpha   90.00
_cell.angle_beta   90.00
_cell.angle_gamma   90.00
#
_symmetry.space_group_name_H-M   'P 1'
#
loop_
_entity.id
_entity.type
_entity.pdbx_description
1 polymer ?
#
loop_
_entity_poly.entity_id
_entity_poly.type
_entity_poly.pdbx_seq_one_letter_code
_entity_poly.pdbx_strand_id
1 'polypeptide(L)'
;MNLEIKENSSYPLSPIIDYKEKRKNIIQSSFSYEIIKEGVYLKAPLSAYTSTSKGKQYKIPDRYGIKTTIGRYKKKKVIYCSINYENNCSVFCISYGEDFEYKISSTSSSSAANKWEKAINPNSKTAWPGTLVFGLQLESVNKAREAKNRELKSIEHCSNHTILRRAKKFGSQALELLKSKSLDNYLKKDHVNIKAIDYSVNHYNFHIEFGKEDLVKTKQNQLATVQALDKAKISREGYRNIAAVNPTISREYAVFNERILLTKQMEADIKITQVNLEFLEVEIDSTKVENVDPKEITNMARIGAQHSVKDLLNYIILYLEQIKI
;
A
#
# COMPACT_ATOMS: atom_id res chain seq x y z
N MET A 1 -14.60 19.79 31.36
CA MET A 1 -13.82 20.97 30.92
C MET A 1 -12.46 20.47 30.45
N ASN A 2 -12.18 20.60 29.15
CA ASN A 2 -11.15 19.78 28.49
C ASN A 2 -9.73 20.33 28.70
N LEU A 3 -8.80 19.42 28.98
CA LEU A 3 -7.36 19.67 29.01
C LEU A 3 -6.84 19.61 27.57
N GLU A 4 -6.21 20.67 27.08
CA GLU A 4 -5.58 20.70 25.77
C GLU A 4 -4.10 20.31 25.92
N ILE A 5 -3.65 19.32 25.15
CA ILE A 5 -2.27 18.84 25.16
C ILE A 5 -1.59 19.32 23.88
N LYS A 6 -0.40 19.91 24.00
CA LYS A 6 0.45 20.29 22.86
C LYS A 6 1.82 19.63 23.01
N GLU A 7 2.14 18.76 22.07
CA GLU A 7 3.46 18.15 21.89
C GLU A 7 4.08 18.75 20.61
N ASN A 8 5.16 19.50 20.75
CA ASN A 8 5.95 20.00 19.63
C ASN A 8 7.16 19.09 19.45
N SER A 9 7.12 18.24 18.42
CA SER A 9 8.09 17.19 18.18
C SER A 9 8.31 16.99 16.69
N SER A 10 9.56 16.81 16.29
CA SER A 10 9.97 16.27 14.98
C SER A 10 10.60 14.88 15.11
N TYR A 11 10.41 14.21 16.25
CA TYR A 11 10.98 12.89 16.53
C TYR A 11 10.57 11.87 15.45
N PRO A 12 11.49 11.05 14.92
CA PRO A 12 12.86 10.81 15.42
C PRO A 12 13.96 11.71 14.82
N LEU A 13 13.64 12.73 14.00
CA LEU A 13 14.66 13.60 13.38
C LEU A 13 15.40 14.45 14.42
N SER A 14 14.70 14.91 15.47
CA SER A 14 15.28 15.57 16.63
C SER A 14 14.92 14.81 17.91
N PRO A 15 15.87 14.60 18.85
CA PRO A 15 15.59 13.96 20.12
C PRO A 15 14.87 14.89 21.11
N ILE A 16 14.73 16.18 20.78
CA ILE A 16 14.15 17.19 21.67
C ILE A 16 12.64 17.28 21.44
N ILE A 17 11.87 17.23 22.54
CA ILE A 17 10.41 17.31 22.52
C ILE A 17 9.93 18.28 23.59
N ASP A 18 9.14 19.27 23.18
CA ASP A 18 8.48 20.19 24.11
C ASP A 18 7.02 19.80 24.31
N TYR A 19 6.61 19.63 25.57
CA TYR A 19 5.28 19.20 25.95
C TYR A 19 4.62 20.22 26.88
N LYS A 20 3.39 20.60 26.59
CA LYS A 20 2.61 21.59 27.36
C LYS A 20 1.18 21.11 27.57
N GLU A 21 0.71 21.19 28.80
CA GLU A 21 -0.71 21.00 29.13
C GLU A 21 -1.35 22.35 29.42
N LYS A 22 -2.46 22.63 28.73
CA LYS A 22 -3.21 23.88 28.84
C LYS A 22 -4.63 23.62 29.34
N ARG A 23 -5.13 24.52 30.17
CA ARG A 23 -6.54 24.58 30.58
C ARG A 23 -7.02 26.01 30.42
N LYS A 24 -8.08 26.23 29.62
CA LYS A 24 -8.57 27.59 29.27
C LYS A 24 -7.45 28.52 28.78
N ASN A 25 -6.60 28.05 27.86
CA ASN A 25 -5.41 28.77 27.34
C ASN A 25 -4.28 29.08 28.34
N ILE A 26 -4.43 28.72 29.62
CA ILE A 26 -3.37 28.87 30.64
C ILE A 26 -2.51 27.60 30.68
N ILE A 27 -1.19 27.76 30.62
CA ILE A 27 -0.23 26.65 30.73
C ILE A 27 -0.19 26.17 32.18
N GLN A 28 -0.69 24.96 32.42
CA GLN A 28 -0.67 24.29 33.72
C GLN A 28 0.67 23.64 33.99
N SER A 29 1.20 22.92 33.00
CA SER A 29 2.47 22.19 33.10
C SER A 29 3.24 22.31 31.79
N SER A 30 4.57 22.36 31.89
CA SER A 30 5.47 22.45 30.75
C SER A 30 6.69 21.62 31.06
N PHE A 31 7.03 20.74 30.12
CA PHE A 31 8.17 19.84 30.18
C PHE A 31 8.94 19.95 28.88
N SER A 32 10.27 19.88 28.98
CA SER A 32 11.13 19.70 27.81
C SER A 32 11.90 18.41 28.00
N TYR A 33 11.93 17.60 26.95
CA TYR A 33 12.46 16.26 26.98
C TYR A 33 13.58 16.12 25.95
N GLU A 34 14.60 15.35 26.29
CA GLU A 34 15.63 14.90 25.37
C GLU A 34 15.68 13.37 25.44
N ILE A 35 15.30 12.71 24.34
CA ILE A 35 15.31 11.25 24.24
C ILE A 35 16.75 10.77 24.12
N ILE A 36 17.22 10.03 25.12
CA ILE A 36 18.57 9.44 25.13
C ILE A 36 18.53 8.00 24.61
N LYS A 37 17.56 7.21 25.08
CA LYS A 37 17.30 5.83 24.64
C LYS A 37 15.81 5.61 24.53
N GLU A 38 15.33 5.30 23.32
CA GLU A 38 13.91 5.06 23.05
C GLU A 38 13.35 3.84 23.79
N GLY A 39 14.18 2.84 24.08
CA GLY A 39 13.74 1.58 24.69
C GLY A 39 12.81 0.75 23.80
N VAL A 40 12.46 -0.45 24.25
CA VAL A 40 11.61 -1.40 23.51
C VAL A 40 10.45 -1.88 24.36
N TYR A 41 9.28 -2.10 23.76
CA TYR A 41 8.19 -2.77 24.46
C TYR A 41 8.41 -4.27 24.49
N LEU A 42 8.36 -4.87 25.68
CA LEU A 42 8.37 -6.31 25.84
C LEU A 42 7.10 -6.91 25.20
N LYS A 43 7.26 -8.08 24.56
CA LYS A 43 6.16 -8.85 23.97
C LYS A 43 5.35 -9.53 25.10
N ALA A 44 4.08 -9.83 24.86
CA ALA A 44 3.25 -10.57 25.81
C ALA A 44 3.90 -11.93 26.14
N PRO A 45 3.83 -12.43 27.39
CA PRO A 45 3.03 -11.93 28.51
C PRO A 45 3.72 -10.86 29.39
N LEU A 46 4.95 -10.47 29.09
CA LEU A 46 5.78 -9.58 29.93
C LEU A 46 5.49 -8.08 29.71
N SER A 47 4.50 -7.73 28.89
CA SER A 47 4.16 -6.33 28.62
C SER A 47 3.54 -5.67 29.86
N ALA A 48 4.21 -4.66 30.42
CA ALA A 48 3.69 -3.90 31.55
C ALA A 48 3.12 -2.53 31.14
N TYR A 49 2.20 -2.02 31.96
CA TYR A 49 1.53 -0.74 31.77
C TYR A 49 1.56 0.08 33.07
N THR A 50 1.64 1.39 32.94
CA THR A 50 1.41 2.33 34.04
C THR A 50 0.12 3.11 33.79
N SER A 51 -0.65 3.34 34.84
CA SER A 51 -1.92 4.06 34.78
C SER A 51 -1.82 5.43 35.43
N THR A 52 -2.48 6.42 34.83
CA THR A 52 -2.74 7.71 35.48
C THR A 52 -3.96 7.61 36.38
N SER A 53 -4.10 8.55 37.33
CA SER A 53 -5.30 8.65 38.18
C SER A 53 -6.61 8.86 37.40
N LYS A 54 -6.51 9.29 36.14
CA LYS A 54 -7.65 9.47 35.21
C LYS A 54 -7.91 8.25 34.33
N GLY A 55 -7.29 7.10 34.61
CA GLY A 55 -7.49 5.85 33.89
C GLY A 55 -6.74 5.69 32.56
N LYS A 56 -5.98 6.70 32.10
CA LYS A 56 -5.12 6.54 30.92
C LYS A 56 -3.96 5.61 31.22
N GLN A 57 -3.75 4.62 30.36
CA GLN A 57 -2.68 3.63 30.47
C GLN A 57 -1.59 3.88 29.42
N TYR A 58 -0.33 3.70 29.82
CA TYR A 58 0.83 3.80 28.94
C TYR A 58 1.69 2.54 29.07
N LYS A 59 2.11 1.97 27.93
CA LYS A 59 3.04 0.84 27.89
C LYS A 59 4.39 1.26 28.47
N ILE A 60 5.02 0.37 29.22
CA ILE A 60 6.32 0.64 29.86
C ILE A 60 7.44 0.06 28.98
N PRO A 61 8.34 0.88 28.41
CA PRO A 61 9.48 0.40 27.65
C PRO A 61 10.61 -0.12 28.55
N ASP A 62 11.33 -1.14 28.09
CA ASP A 62 12.59 -1.61 28.66
C ASP A 62 13.79 -0.87 28.04
N ARG A 63 14.89 -0.76 28.79
CA ARG A 63 16.13 -0.05 28.41
C ARG A 63 15.88 1.38 27.93
N TYR A 64 14.96 2.06 28.58
CA TYR A 64 14.54 3.41 28.24
C TYR A 64 15.33 4.46 29.02
N GLY A 65 15.60 5.59 28.39
CA GLY A 65 16.32 6.71 28.98
C GLY A 65 15.91 8.05 28.37
N ILE A 66 15.62 9.02 29.24
CA ILE A 66 15.17 10.36 28.85
C ILE A 66 15.73 11.37 29.84
N LYS A 67 16.19 12.53 29.36
CA LYS A 67 16.40 13.69 30.22
C LYS A 67 15.12 14.52 30.22
N THR A 68 14.66 14.86 31.42
CA THR A 68 13.46 15.66 31.62
C THR A 68 13.85 16.96 32.29
N THR A 69 13.53 18.08 31.64
CA THR A 69 13.66 19.43 32.18
C THR A 69 12.31 19.92 32.66
N ILE A 70 12.22 20.28 33.95
CA ILE A 70 11.00 20.68 34.63
C ILE A 70 11.22 22.05 35.29
N GLY A 71 10.18 22.90 35.29
CA GLY A 71 10.21 24.19 35.96
C GLY A 71 10.44 25.38 35.04
N ARG A 72 10.37 26.59 35.59
CA ARG A 72 10.45 27.85 34.83
C ARG A 72 11.67 28.67 35.25
N TYR A 73 12.28 29.34 34.27
CA TYR A 73 13.38 30.29 34.47
C TYR A 73 14.49 29.76 35.39
N LYS A 74 14.78 30.46 36.49
CA LYS A 74 15.85 30.12 37.46
C LYS A 74 15.58 28.87 38.30
N LYS A 75 14.38 28.26 38.22
CA LYS A 75 14.01 27.03 38.94
C LYS A 75 13.93 25.81 38.01
N LYS A 76 14.59 25.86 36.85
CA LYS A 76 14.70 24.69 35.97
C LYS A 76 15.52 23.62 36.67
N LYS A 77 14.95 22.41 36.74
CA LYS A 77 15.62 21.20 37.20
C LYS A 77 15.73 20.25 36.02
N VAL A 78 16.91 19.69 35.81
CA VAL A 78 17.15 18.64 34.82
C VAL A 78 17.38 17.35 35.58
N ILE A 79 16.68 16.30 35.16
CA ILE A 79 16.81 14.96 35.73
C ILE A 79 16.95 13.94 34.62
N TYR A 80 17.67 12.85 34.91
CA TYR A 80 17.78 11.71 34.02
C TYR A 80 16.88 10.58 34.51
N CYS A 81 15.87 10.25 33.73
CA CYS A 81 14.91 9.20 34.02
C CYS A 81 15.24 7.97 33.18
N SER A 82 15.31 6.80 33.79
CA SER A 82 15.53 5.53 33.08
C SER A 82 14.59 4.44 33.56
N ILE A 83 14.24 3.52 32.66
CA ILE A 83 13.41 2.36 32.97
C ILE A 83 14.11 1.11 32.46
N ASN A 84 14.30 0.15 33.35
CA ASN A 84 14.81 -1.18 33.03
C ASN A 84 13.89 -2.22 33.67
N TYR A 85 13.88 -3.43 33.13
CA TYR A 85 13.20 -4.56 33.75
C TYR A 85 14.20 -5.44 34.51
N GLU A 86 13.92 -5.68 35.79
CA GLU A 86 14.68 -6.58 36.66
C GLU A 86 13.72 -7.65 37.18
N ASN A 87 14.04 -8.93 36.97
CA ASN A 87 13.17 -10.06 37.35
C ASN A 87 11.72 -9.91 36.85
N ASN A 88 11.55 -9.49 35.59
CA ASN A 88 10.26 -9.22 34.95
C ASN A 88 9.43 -8.06 35.56
N CYS A 89 10.02 -7.29 36.48
CA CYS A 89 9.39 -6.10 37.07
C CYS A 89 10.06 -4.83 36.53
N SER A 90 9.24 -3.85 36.15
CA SER A 90 9.75 -2.54 35.72
C SER A 90 10.32 -1.75 36.91
N VAL A 91 11.58 -1.33 36.80
CA VAL A 91 12.27 -0.48 37.77
C VAL A 91 12.43 0.92 37.17
N PHE A 92 11.76 1.88 37.79
CA PHE A 92 11.81 3.30 37.46
C PHE A 92 12.92 3.97 38.26
N CYS A 93 13.92 4.51 37.58
CA CYS A 93 15.04 5.23 38.20
C CYS A 93 15.04 6.71 37.81
N ILE A 94 15.31 7.58 38.78
CA ILE A 94 15.56 9.01 38.58
C ILE A 94 16.96 9.29 39.11
N SER A 95 17.81 9.85 38.26
CA SER A 95 19.13 10.35 38.62
C SER A 95 19.12 11.88 38.58
N TYR A 96 19.69 12.53 39.59
CA TYR A 96 19.63 13.98 39.81
C TYR A 96 20.88 14.48 40.57
N GLY A 97 21.09 15.79 40.63
CA GLY A 97 22.34 16.42 41.07
C GLY A 97 23.04 17.11 39.90
N GLU A 98 24.19 17.75 40.12
CA GLU A 98 24.93 18.47 39.07
C GLU A 98 25.38 17.50 37.96
N ASP A 99 25.90 16.33 38.34
CA ASP A 99 26.35 15.27 37.42
C ASP A 99 25.49 13.99 37.47
N PHE A 100 24.23 14.11 37.90
CA PHE A 100 23.31 12.98 38.10
C PHE A 100 23.82 11.91 39.08
N GLU A 101 24.64 12.33 40.06
CA GLU A 101 25.28 11.46 41.05
C GLU A 101 24.30 10.76 42.00
N TYR A 102 23.17 11.40 42.30
CA TYR A 102 22.16 10.83 43.19
C TYR A 102 21.15 10.02 42.39
N LYS A 103 20.87 8.79 42.84
CA LYS A 103 19.93 7.88 42.17
C LYS A 103 18.85 7.39 43.13
N ILE A 104 17.60 7.46 42.69
CA ILE A 104 16.44 6.92 43.39
C ILE A 104 15.71 5.96 42.46
N SER A 105 15.29 4.82 43.00
CA SER A 105 14.50 3.83 42.27
C SER A 105 13.18 3.47 42.96
N SER A 106 12.22 3.02 42.16
CA SER A 106 10.98 2.44 42.63
C SER A 106 10.38 1.52 41.57
N THR A 107 9.44 0.66 41.96
CA THR A 107 8.69 -0.21 41.04
C THR A 107 7.54 0.50 40.33
N SER A 108 7.26 1.76 40.70
CA SER A 108 6.22 2.60 40.10
C SER A 108 6.74 3.98 39.74
N SER A 109 6.36 4.49 38.57
CA SER A 109 6.73 5.81 38.06
C SER A 109 6.37 6.94 39.05
N SER A 110 5.16 6.93 39.60
CA SER A 110 4.69 7.95 40.55
C SER A 110 5.43 7.87 41.88
N SER A 111 5.73 6.65 42.35
CA SER A 111 6.49 6.45 43.58
C SER A 111 7.92 6.97 43.44
N ALA A 112 8.60 6.67 42.31
CA ALA A 112 9.93 7.20 42.02
C ALA A 112 9.93 8.74 41.98
N ALA A 113 8.98 9.34 41.26
CA ALA A 113 8.86 10.80 41.16
C ALA A 113 8.60 11.48 42.52
N ASN A 114 7.76 10.90 43.36
CA ASN A 114 7.46 11.45 44.69
C ASN A 114 8.62 11.25 45.68
N LYS A 115 9.36 10.14 45.60
CA LYS A 115 10.59 9.94 46.38
C LYS A 115 11.64 10.98 46.01
N TRP A 116 11.82 11.25 44.71
CA TRP A 116 12.71 12.29 44.21
C TRP A 116 12.33 13.69 44.73
N GLU A 117 11.06 14.06 44.67
CA GLU A 117 10.60 15.37 45.18
C GLU A 117 10.86 15.51 46.68
N LYS A 118 10.59 14.47 47.48
CA LYS A 118 10.89 14.47 48.92
C LYS A 118 12.39 14.52 49.21
N ALA A 119 13.22 13.91 48.37
CA ALA A 119 14.67 13.96 48.54
C ALA A 119 15.24 15.37 48.30
N ILE A 120 14.68 16.13 47.34
CA ILE A 120 15.09 17.51 47.08
C ILE A 120 14.42 18.49 48.06
N ASN A 121 13.17 18.25 48.42
CA ASN A 121 12.40 19.08 49.33
C ASN A 121 11.56 18.22 50.28
N PRO A 122 12.10 17.87 51.46
CA PRO A 122 11.43 16.98 52.42
C PRO A 122 10.04 17.45 52.87
N ASN A 123 9.83 18.77 52.90
CA ASN A 123 8.57 19.40 53.31
C ASN A 123 7.58 19.59 52.15
N SER A 124 7.94 19.17 50.93
CA SER A 124 7.07 19.30 49.76
C SER A 124 5.83 18.42 49.86
N LYS A 125 4.67 19.05 49.65
CA LYS A 125 3.39 18.35 49.45
C LYS A 125 3.09 18.11 47.96
N THR A 126 4.00 18.48 47.07
CA THR A 126 3.82 18.34 45.62
C THR A 126 3.89 16.88 45.22
N ALA A 127 2.87 16.40 44.54
CA ALA A 127 2.86 15.09 43.91
C ALA A 127 3.10 15.24 42.42
N TRP A 128 4.18 14.64 41.92
CA TRP A 128 4.53 14.70 40.50
C TRP A 128 3.86 13.54 39.74
N PRO A 129 3.22 13.80 38.59
CA PRO A 129 2.72 12.74 37.73
C PRO A 129 3.90 11.94 37.17
N GLY A 130 4.10 10.71 37.65
CA GLY A 130 5.21 9.85 37.22
C GLY A 130 5.25 9.65 35.70
N THR A 131 4.09 9.52 35.06
CA THR A 131 4.02 9.40 33.59
C THR A 131 4.64 10.60 32.88
N LEU A 132 4.42 11.83 33.37
CA LEU A 132 5.00 13.05 32.79
C LEU A 132 6.49 13.17 33.11
N VAL A 133 6.92 12.81 34.32
CA VAL A 133 8.34 12.84 34.69
C VAL A 133 9.17 11.92 33.81
N PHE A 134 8.62 10.75 33.46
CA PHE A 134 9.24 9.76 32.59
C PHE A 134 8.88 9.93 31.10
N GLY A 135 8.10 10.94 30.71
CA GLY A 135 7.74 11.17 29.30
C GLY A 135 6.99 10.02 28.62
N LEU A 136 6.27 9.18 29.37
CA LEU A 136 5.61 7.99 28.81
C LEU A 136 4.37 8.32 27.96
N GLN A 137 3.83 9.52 28.12
CA GLN A 137 2.70 10.04 27.37
C GLN A 137 3.08 10.54 25.96
N LEU A 138 4.37 10.65 25.63
CA LEU A 138 4.84 11.25 24.38
C LEU A 138 4.42 10.42 23.18
N GLU A 139 3.55 10.98 22.34
CA GLU A 139 2.92 10.26 21.25
C GLU A 139 3.90 10.03 20.10
N SER A 140 4.77 11.00 19.80
CA SER A 140 5.78 10.87 18.73
C SER A 140 6.76 9.73 19.01
N VAL A 141 7.21 9.59 20.25
CA VAL A 141 8.12 8.50 20.68
C VAL A 141 7.40 7.15 20.61
N ASN A 142 6.15 7.09 21.06
CA ASN A 142 5.35 5.86 20.99
C ASN A 142 5.14 5.39 19.55
N LYS A 143 4.83 6.31 18.62
CA LYS A 143 4.70 6.01 17.18
C LYS A 143 6.00 5.49 16.59
N ALA A 144 7.13 6.13 16.90
CA ALA A 144 8.44 5.70 16.42
C ALA A 144 8.82 4.30 16.93
N ARG A 145 8.54 4.02 18.21
CA ARG A 145 8.80 2.71 18.82
C ARG A 145 7.95 1.60 18.21
N GLU A 146 6.66 1.86 18.02
CA GLU A 146 5.76 0.88 17.38
C GLU A 146 6.08 0.66 15.89
N ALA A 147 6.61 1.66 15.19
CA ALA A 147 7.06 1.50 13.82
C ALA A 147 8.25 0.52 13.69
N LYS A 148 9.17 0.52 14.66
CA LYS A 148 10.31 -0.42 14.71
C LYS A 148 9.91 -1.84 15.09
N ASN A 149 8.91 -1.99 15.96
CA ASN A 149 8.41 -3.31 16.39
C ASN A 149 7.57 -4.05 15.33
N ARG A 150 7.26 -3.42 14.19
CA ARG A 150 6.64 -4.10 13.06
C ARG A 150 7.71 -4.84 12.27
N GLU A 151 8.10 -6.01 12.76
CA GLU A 151 8.86 -6.96 11.96
C GLU A 151 8.07 -7.22 10.66
N LEU A 152 8.67 -6.86 9.52
CA LEU A 152 8.06 -7.14 8.23
C LEU A 152 8.08 -8.64 8.04
N LYS A 153 6.90 -9.25 7.91
CA LYS A 153 6.78 -10.64 7.47
C LYS A 153 7.55 -10.84 6.15
N SER A 154 8.21 -12.00 6.00
CA SER A 154 8.77 -12.43 4.72
C SER A 154 7.74 -12.29 3.60
N ILE A 155 8.19 -11.95 2.40
CA ILE A 155 7.31 -11.77 1.24
C ILE A 155 6.52 -13.05 0.91
N GLU A 156 7.12 -14.21 1.17
CA GLU A 156 6.52 -15.55 0.99
C GLU A 156 5.34 -15.80 1.93
N HIS A 157 5.26 -15.08 3.04
CA HIS A 157 4.18 -15.18 4.03
C HIS A 157 3.23 -13.97 3.99
N CYS A 158 3.30 -13.16 2.92
CA CYS A 158 2.44 -12.01 2.74
C CYS A 158 1.27 -12.33 1.80
N SER A 159 0.12 -11.70 2.05
CA SER A 159 -0.97 -11.71 1.09
C SER A 159 -0.63 -10.82 -0.12
N ASN A 160 -1.20 -11.14 -1.30
CA ASN A 160 -1.02 -10.35 -2.53
C ASN A 160 -1.29 -8.85 -2.32
N HIS A 161 -2.33 -8.51 -1.55
CA HIS A 161 -2.63 -7.12 -1.20
C HIS A 161 -1.49 -6.44 -0.42
N THR A 162 -0.88 -7.17 0.52
CA THR A 162 0.24 -6.65 1.32
C THR A 162 1.49 -6.49 0.46
N ILE A 163 1.76 -7.44 -0.43
CA ILE A 163 2.86 -7.39 -1.41
C ILE A 163 2.71 -6.15 -2.30
N LEU A 164 1.53 -5.95 -2.90
CA LEU A 164 1.22 -4.78 -3.74
C LEU A 164 1.36 -3.46 -2.98
N ARG A 165 0.86 -3.40 -1.74
CA ARG A 165 0.98 -2.20 -0.90
C ARG A 165 2.44 -1.86 -0.59
N ARG A 166 3.27 -2.88 -0.29
CA ARG A 166 4.71 -2.69 -0.08
C ARG A 166 5.39 -2.21 -1.35
N ALA A 167 5.07 -2.82 -2.50
CA ALA A 167 5.63 -2.45 -3.78
C ALA A 167 5.32 -0.99 -4.15
N LYS A 168 4.06 -0.57 -4.01
CA LYS A 168 3.66 0.83 -4.22
C LYS A 168 4.41 1.78 -3.31
N LYS A 169 4.53 1.46 -2.02
CA LYS A 169 5.25 2.29 -1.05
C LYS A 169 6.72 2.43 -1.43
N PHE A 170 7.38 1.33 -1.76
CA PHE A 170 8.77 1.32 -2.21
C PHE A 170 8.93 2.17 -3.49
N GLY A 171 8.06 1.99 -4.48
CA GLY A 171 8.06 2.76 -5.72
C GLY A 171 7.95 4.27 -5.48
N SER A 172 7.04 4.72 -4.63
CA SER A 172 6.91 6.15 -4.28
C SER A 172 8.19 6.71 -3.65
N GLN A 173 8.79 5.97 -2.71
CA GLN A 173 10.02 6.39 -2.05
C GLN A 173 11.22 6.41 -3.01
N ALA A 174 11.32 5.41 -3.89
CA ALA A 174 12.36 5.35 -4.91
C ALA A 174 12.23 6.51 -5.92
N LEU A 175 11.00 6.85 -6.31
CA LEU A 175 10.74 8.00 -7.19
C LEU A 175 11.21 9.32 -6.55
N GLU A 176 10.90 9.55 -5.28
CA GLU A 176 11.34 10.76 -4.56
C GLU A 176 12.87 10.84 -4.48
N LEU A 177 13.53 9.72 -4.20
CA LEU A 177 14.98 9.64 -4.13
C LEU A 177 15.65 9.88 -5.50
N LEU A 178 15.10 9.32 -6.57
CA LEU A 178 15.62 9.52 -7.92
C LEU A 178 15.40 10.97 -8.39
N LYS A 179 14.26 11.59 -8.04
CA LYS A 179 14.01 13.01 -8.31
C LYS A 179 14.99 13.92 -7.58
N SER A 180 15.25 13.67 -6.30
CA SER A 180 16.24 14.47 -5.57
C SER A 180 17.64 14.28 -6.16
N LYS A 181 18.03 13.04 -6.47
CA LYS A 181 19.32 12.77 -7.12
C LYS A 181 19.44 13.34 -8.52
N SER A 182 18.35 13.45 -9.28
CA SER A 182 18.39 14.09 -10.60
C SER A 182 18.77 15.57 -10.52
N LEU A 183 18.40 16.28 -9.46
CA LEU A 183 18.76 17.68 -9.26
C LEU A 183 20.27 17.86 -9.00
N ASP A 184 20.92 16.84 -8.43
CA ASP A 184 22.36 16.84 -8.17
C ASP A 184 23.18 16.55 -9.43
N ASN A 185 22.63 15.80 -10.39
CA ASN A 185 23.39 15.21 -11.52
C ASN A 185 23.06 15.83 -12.89
N TYR A 186 21.97 16.57 -13.01
CA TYR A 186 21.55 17.20 -14.26
C TYR A 186 21.43 18.71 -14.09
N LEU A 187 21.57 19.47 -15.18
CA LEU A 187 21.33 20.90 -15.17
C LEU A 187 19.85 21.15 -14.89
N LYS A 188 19.53 22.25 -14.19
CA LYS A 188 18.13 22.62 -13.89
C LYS A 188 17.24 22.81 -15.12
N LYS A 189 17.85 23.02 -16.29
CA LYS A 189 17.15 23.13 -17.58
C LYS A 189 16.76 21.77 -18.17
N ASP A 190 17.40 20.69 -17.72
CA ASP A 190 17.15 19.35 -18.22
C ASP A 190 15.93 18.76 -17.49
N HIS A 191 14.91 18.39 -18.27
CA HIS A 191 13.71 17.77 -17.73
C HIS A 191 13.91 16.26 -17.53
N VAL A 192 14.36 15.89 -16.33
CA VAL A 192 14.48 14.47 -15.95
C VAL A 192 13.10 13.90 -15.62
N ASN A 193 12.64 12.95 -16.44
CA ASN A 193 11.37 12.26 -16.26
C ASN A 193 11.57 10.76 -16.01
N ILE A 194 11.17 10.28 -14.84
CA ILE A 194 11.28 8.87 -14.45
C ILE A 194 10.01 8.15 -14.91
N LYS A 195 10.14 7.26 -15.90
CA LYS A 195 9.00 6.58 -16.54
C LYS A 195 8.51 5.37 -15.74
N ALA A 196 9.43 4.49 -15.34
CA ALA A 196 9.12 3.27 -14.59
C ALA A 196 10.32 2.83 -13.76
N ILE A 197 10.09 1.93 -12.81
CA ILE A 197 11.11 1.21 -12.05
C ILE A 197 10.79 -0.29 -12.09
N ASP A 198 11.80 -1.07 -12.46
CA ASP A 198 11.80 -2.53 -12.42
C ASP A 198 12.72 -3.02 -11.30
N TYR A 199 12.23 -3.95 -10.49
CA TYR A 199 13.02 -4.60 -9.44
C TYR A 199 12.43 -5.95 -9.06
N SER A 200 13.23 -6.79 -8.44
CA SER A 200 12.80 -8.08 -7.92
C SER A 200 13.09 -8.21 -6.43
N VAL A 201 12.26 -9.00 -5.76
CA VAL A 201 12.48 -9.47 -4.39
C VAL A 201 12.25 -10.97 -4.39
N ASN A 202 13.32 -11.74 -4.20
CA ASN A 202 13.33 -13.19 -4.42
C ASN A 202 12.84 -13.52 -5.85
N HIS A 203 11.78 -14.32 -5.97
CA HIS A 203 11.17 -14.70 -7.25
C HIS A 203 10.01 -13.77 -7.67
N TYR A 204 9.74 -12.69 -6.93
CA TYR A 204 8.71 -11.71 -7.28
C TYR A 204 9.30 -10.58 -8.08
N ASN A 205 8.78 -10.37 -9.29
CA ASN A 205 9.14 -9.25 -10.16
C ASN A 205 8.10 -8.14 -10.05
N PHE A 206 8.58 -6.90 -9.91
CA PHE A 206 7.76 -5.71 -9.79
C PHE A 206 8.10 -4.72 -10.90
N HIS A 207 7.07 -4.31 -11.63
CA HIS A 207 7.11 -3.22 -12.59
C HIS A 207 6.21 -2.09 -12.06
N ILE A 208 6.75 -0.90 -11.85
CA ILE A 208 6.02 0.27 -11.37
C ILE A 208 6.17 1.41 -12.37
N GLU A 209 5.10 1.78 -13.04
CA GLU A 209 5.04 2.94 -13.93
C GLU A 209 4.62 4.19 -13.15
N PHE A 210 5.29 5.32 -13.42
CA PHE A 210 5.02 6.62 -12.77
C PHE A 210 4.39 7.65 -13.71
N GLY A 211 4.31 7.34 -15.00
CA GLY A 211 3.64 8.18 -15.99
C GLY A 211 2.13 8.21 -15.80
N LYS A 212 1.47 9.28 -16.27
CA LYS A 212 0.06 9.18 -16.63
C LYS A 212 -0.05 8.20 -17.78
N GLU A 213 -0.98 7.25 -17.71
CA GLU A 213 -1.33 6.40 -18.85
C GLU A 213 -1.60 7.32 -20.04
N ASP A 214 -0.75 7.25 -21.06
CA ASP A 214 -1.00 7.93 -22.33
C ASP A 214 -2.13 7.15 -22.99
N LEU A 215 -3.37 7.54 -22.69
CA LEU A 215 -4.58 6.86 -23.16
C LEU A 215 -4.58 6.68 -24.67
N VAL A 216 -3.99 7.64 -25.42
CA VAL A 216 -3.87 7.56 -26.88
C VAL A 216 -2.91 6.44 -27.26
N LYS A 217 -1.72 6.41 -26.66
CA LYS A 217 -0.73 5.35 -26.93
C LYS A 217 -1.21 3.98 -26.45
N THR A 218 -1.88 3.91 -25.31
CA THR A 218 -2.48 2.67 -24.78
C THR A 218 -3.53 2.13 -25.74
N LYS A 219 -4.41 3.00 -26.25
CA LYS A 219 -5.41 2.61 -27.25
C LYS A 219 -4.76 2.18 -28.57
N GLN A 220 -3.76 2.91 -29.06
CA GLN A 220 -3.00 2.52 -30.26
C GLN A 220 -2.33 1.15 -30.09
N ASN A 221 -1.75 0.88 -28.93
CA ASN A 221 -1.15 -0.43 -28.62
C ASN A 221 -2.20 -1.54 -28.61
N GLN A 222 -3.37 -1.30 -28.02
CA GLN A 222 -4.46 -2.28 -28.00
C GLN A 222 -4.97 -2.58 -29.42
N LEU A 223 -5.16 -1.54 -30.25
CA LEU A 223 -5.56 -1.70 -31.66
C LEU A 223 -4.52 -2.46 -32.48
N ALA A 224 -3.24 -2.12 -32.35
CA ALA A 224 -2.15 -2.85 -33.00
C ALA A 224 -2.10 -4.32 -32.55
N THR A 225 -2.42 -4.58 -31.28
CA THR A 225 -2.53 -5.94 -30.74
C THR A 225 -3.70 -6.68 -31.37
N VAL A 226 -4.90 -6.08 -31.46
CA VAL A 226 -6.06 -6.69 -32.16
C VAL A 226 -5.68 -7.08 -33.58
N GLN A 227 -5.07 -6.15 -34.33
CA GLN A 227 -4.62 -6.40 -35.70
C GLN A 227 -3.61 -7.55 -35.80
N ALA A 228 -2.65 -7.61 -34.87
CA ALA A 228 -1.65 -8.68 -34.84
C ALA A 228 -2.29 -10.04 -34.53
N LEU A 229 -3.23 -10.08 -33.57
CA LEU A 229 -3.96 -11.30 -33.20
C LEU A 229 -4.78 -11.84 -34.37
N ASP A 230 -5.49 -10.96 -35.08
CA ASP A 230 -6.30 -11.33 -36.25
C ASP A 230 -5.42 -11.83 -37.40
N LYS A 231 -4.31 -11.14 -37.70
CA LYS A 231 -3.35 -11.56 -38.73
C LYS A 231 -2.69 -12.90 -38.41
N ALA A 232 -2.31 -13.10 -37.15
CA ALA A 232 -1.65 -14.31 -36.69
C ALA A 232 -2.63 -15.45 -36.35
N LYS A 233 -3.95 -15.22 -36.43
CA LYS A 233 -5.01 -16.15 -36.03
C LYS A 233 -4.84 -16.69 -34.60
N ILE A 234 -4.36 -15.83 -33.69
CA ILE A 234 -4.16 -16.21 -32.28
C ILE A 234 -5.52 -16.21 -31.58
N SER A 235 -5.85 -17.31 -30.91
CA SER A 235 -7.08 -17.40 -30.14
C SER A 235 -7.05 -16.46 -28.93
N ARG A 236 -8.24 -16.08 -28.46
CA ARG A 236 -8.42 -15.27 -27.24
C ARG A 236 -7.70 -15.90 -26.04
N GLU A 237 -7.79 -17.23 -25.92
CA GLU A 237 -7.11 -17.99 -24.89
C GLU A 237 -5.59 -17.98 -25.05
N GLY A 238 -5.10 -18.12 -26.29
CA GLY A 238 -3.67 -18.00 -26.60
C GLY A 238 -3.10 -16.65 -26.15
N TYR A 239 -3.80 -15.55 -26.48
CA TYR A 239 -3.37 -14.23 -26.02
C TYR A 239 -3.46 -14.07 -24.50
N ARG A 240 -4.50 -14.61 -23.86
CA ARG A 240 -4.65 -14.60 -22.40
C ARG A 240 -3.43 -15.21 -21.71
N ASN A 241 -2.93 -16.33 -22.23
CA ASN A 241 -1.76 -17.02 -21.67
C ASN A 241 -0.48 -16.19 -21.83
N ILE A 242 -0.29 -15.54 -22.99
CA ILE A 242 0.85 -14.64 -23.24
C ILE A 242 0.79 -13.41 -22.31
N ALA A 243 -0.39 -12.80 -22.19
CA ALA A 243 -0.60 -11.64 -21.32
C ALA A 243 -0.53 -11.98 -19.83
N ALA A 244 -0.73 -13.24 -19.44
CA ALA A 244 -0.57 -13.69 -18.06
C ALA A 244 0.89 -13.57 -17.59
N VAL A 245 1.83 -13.95 -18.46
CA VAL A 245 3.27 -13.98 -18.15
C VAL A 245 3.99 -12.66 -18.38
N ASN A 246 3.46 -11.80 -19.27
CA ASN A 246 4.08 -10.51 -19.56
C ASN A 246 3.24 -9.34 -18.98
N PRO A 247 3.71 -8.67 -17.91
CA PRO A 247 2.98 -7.58 -17.29
C PRO A 247 2.99 -6.28 -18.11
N THR A 248 3.87 -6.14 -19.11
CA THR A 248 4.00 -4.90 -19.90
C THR A 248 3.02 -4.81 -21.07
N ILE A 249 2.30 -5.89 -21.38
CA ILE A 249 1.30 -5.90 -22.45
C ILE A 249 -0.12 -5.76 -21.90
N SER A 250 -1.01 -5.22 -22.74
CA SER A 250 -2.41 -5.02 -22.34
C SER A 250 -3.09 -6.33 -22.01
N ARG A 251 -3.84 -6.37 -20.91
CA ARG A 251 -4.60 -7.57 -20.52
C ARG A 251 -5.68 -7.89 -21.55
N GLU A 252 -5.99 -9.18 -21.66
CA GLU A 252 -6.90 -9.74 -22.66
C GLU A 252 -8.23 -8.96 -22.75
N TYR A 253 -8.87 -8.68 -21.61
CA TYR A 253 -10.16 -7.96 -21.60
C TYR A 253 -10.08 -6.58 -22.27
N ALA A 254 -8.96 -5.87 -22.12
CA ALA A 254 -8.80 -4.52 -22.67
C ALA A 254 -8.67 -4.58 -24.20
N VAL A 255 -7.88 -5.53 -24.71
CA VAL A 255 -7.73 -5.78 -26.14
C VAL A 255 -9.05 -6.26 -26.75
N PHE A 256 -9.79 -7.12 -26.05
CA PHE A 256 -11.08 -7.61 -26.52
C PHE A 256 -12.17 -6.52 -26.56
N ASN A 257 -12.17 -5.61 -25.58
CA ASN A 257 -13.08 -4.46 -25.60
C ASN A 257 -12.86 -3.56 -26.82
N GLU A 258 -11.60 -3.28 -27.17
CA GLU A 258 -11.29 -2.53 -28.40
C GLU A 258 -11.73 -3.28 -29.67
N ARG A 259 -11.61 -4.62 -29.69
CA ARG A 259 -12.16 -5.43 -30.78
C ARG A 259 -13.67 -5.27 -30.93
N ILE A 260 -14.43 -5.31 -29.83
CA ILE A 260 -15.88 -5.08 -29.84
C ILE A 260 -16.22 -3.69 -30.38
N LEU A 261 -15.49 -2.66 -29.96
CA LEU A 261 -15.71 -1.30 -30.42
C LEU A 261 -15.47 -1.17 -31.93
N LEU A 262 -14.40 -1.78 -32.44
CA LEU A 262 -14.13 -1.84 -33.88
C LEU A 262 -15.25 -2.56 -34.64
N THR A 263 -15.74 -3.70 -34.15
CA THR A 263 -16.84 -4.42 -34.79
C THR A 263 -18.10 -3.57 -34.88
N LYS A 264 -18.47 -2.83 -33.82
CA LYS A 264 -19.62 -1.91 -33.86
C LYS A 264 -19.44 -0.77 -34.85
N GLN A 265 -18.22 -0.23 -34.96
CA GLN A 265 -17.91 0.80 -35.97
C GLN A 265 -18.04 0.23 -37.38
N MET A 266 -17.50 -0.97 -37.61
CA MET A 266 -17.63 -1.66 -38.89
C MET A 266 -19.08 -1.97 -39.26
N GLU A 267 -19.91 -2.38 -38.30
CA GLU A 267 -21.35 -2.63 -38.51
C GLU A 267 -22.12 -1.36 -38.89
N ALA A 268 -21.70 -0.20 -38.36
CA ALA A 268 -22.29 1.08 -38.73
C ALA A 268 -21.85 1.55 -40.13
N ASP A 269 -20.58 1.35 -40.46
CA ASP A 269 -19.97 1.84 -41.71
C ASP A 269 -20.21 0.90 -42.90
N ILE A 270 -20.35 -0.39 -42.63
CA ILE A 270 -20.58 -1.44 -43.63
C ILE A 270 -21.95 -2.05 -43.35
N LYS A 271 -22.89 -1.87 -44.28
CA LYS A 271 -24.23 -2.44 -44.19
C LYS A 271 -24.14 -3.97 -44.36
N ILE A 272 -23.95 -4.69 -43.26
CA ILE A 272 -23.94 -6.16 -43.27
C ILE A 272 -25.39 -6.64 -43.32
N THR A 273 -25.84 -7.04 -44.51
CA THR A 273 -27.11 -7.77 -44.66
C THR A 273 -26.92 -9.20 -44.17
N GLN A 274 -27.52 -9.52 -43.03
CA GLN A 274 -27.64 -10.91 -42.59
C GLN A 274 -28.61 -11.64 -43.53
N VAL A 275 -28.11 -12.67 -44.21
CA VAL A 275 -28.96 -13.58 -44.99
C VAL A 275 -29.39 -14.68 -44.04
N ASN A 276 -30.70 -14.78 -43.76
CA ASN A 276 -31.23 -15.92 -43.04
C ASN A 276 -31.31 -17.11 -43.99
N LEU A 277 -30.52 -18.15 -43.73
CA LEU A 277 -30.49 -19.38 -44.50
C LEU A 277 -31.69 -20.31 -44.21
N GLU A 278 -32.50 -20.03 -43.18
CA GLU A 278 -33.67 -20.85 -42.82
C GLU A 278 -34.82 -20.78 -43.85
N PHE A 279 -34.81 -19.82 -44.79
CA PHE A 279 -35.88 -19.62 -45.78
C PHE A 279 -35.58 -20.14 -47.19
N LEU A 280 -34.50 -20.91 -47.37
CA LEU A 280 -34.30 -21.67 -48.61
C LEU A 280 -35.14 -22.97 -48.53
N GLU A 281 -36.46 -22.85 -48.63
CA GLU A 281 -37.31 -24.02 -48.85
C GLU A 281 -37.05 -24.56 -50.26
N VAL A 282 -36.28 -25.64 -50.32
CA VAL A 282 -36.07 -26.42 -51.53
C VAL A 282 -37.29 -27.33 -51.70
N GLU A 283 -38.15 -27.07 -52.68
CA GLU A 283 -38.99 -28.14 -53.26
C GLU A 283 -38.05 -29.09 -54.02
N ILE A 284 -37.58 -30.12 -53.32
CA ILE A 284 -36.84 -31.21 -53.94
C ILE A 284 -37.85 -32.04 -54.73
N ASP A 285 -37.90 -31.84 -56.05
CA ASP A 285 -38.58 -32.77 -56.93
C ASP A 285 -37.86 -34.13 -56.82
N SER A 286 -38.57 -35.09 -56.26
CA SER A 286 -38.03 -36.28 -55.62
C SER A 286 -37.78 -37.40 -56.63
N THR A 287 -37.02 -37.11 -57.68
CA THR A 287 -36.51 -38.16 -58.57
C THR A 287 -35.02 -37.96 -58.88
N LYS A 288 -34.21 -38.79 -58.19
CA LYS A 288 -32.76 -39.02 -58.37
C LYS A 288 -31.82 -38.13 -57.56
N VAL A 289 -31.65 -38.41 -56.27
CA VAL A 289 -30.32 -38.64 -55.65
C VAL A 289 -30.54 -39.51 -54.41
N GLU A 290 -29.73 -40.56 -54.28
CA GLU A 290 -29.72 -41.49 -53.14
C GLU A 290 -29.29 -40.78 -51.83
N ASN A 291 -30.07 -41.02 -50.77
CA ASN A 291 -29.78 -40.88 -49.34
C ASN A 291 -28.70 -39.87 -48.89
N VAL A 292 -29.16 -38.70 -48.42
CA VAL A 292 -28.47 -37.94 -47.37
C VAL A 292 -29.46 -37.70 -46.24
N ASP A 293 -29.10 -38.10 -45.02
CA ASP A 293 -29.93 -38.00 -43.82
C ASP A 293 -30.13 -36.52 -43.43
N PRO A 294 -31.38 -36.02 -43.30
CA PRO A 294 -31.69 -34.63 -42.94
C PRO A 294 -31.07 -34.16 -41.60
N LYS A 295 -30.59 -35.08 -40.76
CA LYS A 295 -29.89 -34.76 -39.51
C LYS A 295 -28.46 -34.26 -39.68
N GLU A 296 -27.82 -34.43 -40.84
CA GLU A 296 -26.49 -33.85 -41.08
C GLU A 296 -26.53 -32.35 -41.38
N ILE A 297 -27.65 -31.84 -41.93
CA ILE A 297 -27.79 -30.44 -42.34
C ILE A 297 -27.95 -29.52 -41.13
N THR A 298 -28.63 -29.97 -40.07
CA THR A 298 -28.83 -29.19 -38.83
C THR A 298 -27.58 -29.07 -37.97
N ASN A 299 -26.60 -29.96 -38.14
CA ASN A 299 -25.29 -29.83 -37.51
C ASN A 299 -24.33 -28.89 -38.28
N MET A 300 -24.58 -28.62 -39.57
CA MET A 300 -23.73 -27.74 -40.37
C MET A 300 -23.95 -26.24 -40.11
N ALA A 301 -25.14 -25.82 -39.68
CA ALA A 301 -25.40 -24.43 -39.30
C ALA A 301 -24.65 -23.99 -38.03
N ARG A 302 -24.17 -24.95 -37.21
CA ARG A 302 -23.46 -24.68 -35.96
C ARG A 302 -21.94 -24.71 -36.10
N ILE A 303 -21.41 -24.99 -37.30
CA ILE A 303 -19.98 -25.03 -37.61
C ILE A 303 -19.68 -24.08 -38.78
N GLY A 304 -19.96 -22.79 -38.62
CA GLY A 304 -19.60 -21.74 -39.58
C GLY A 304 -18.09 -21.48 -39.71
N ALA A 305 -17.24 -22.48 -39.48
CA ALA A 305 -15.79 -22.33 -39.35
C ALA A 305 -14.96 -23.19 -40.32
N GLN A 306 -15.56 -24.07 -41.14
CA GLN A 306 -14.78 -25.07 -41.89
C GLN A 306 -14.89 -25.06 -43.42
N HIS A 307 -15.71 -24.20 -44.03
CA HIS A 307 -15.72 -24.10 -45.50
C HIS A 307 -15.00 -22.84 -45.96
N SER A 308 -14.11 -22.98 -46.94
CA SER A 308 -13.48 -21.82 -47.56
C SER A 308 -14.56 -20.99 -48.24
N VAL A 309 -14.39 -19.67 -48.26
CA VAL A 309 -15.33 -18.76 -48.94
C VAL A 309 -15.56 -19.19 -50.40
N LYS A 310 -14.55 -19.83 -51.02
CA LYS A 310 -14.63 -20.40 -52.37
C LYS A 310 -15.62 -21.56 -52.46
N ASP A 311 -15.68 -22.44 -51.46
CA ASP A 311 -16.56 -23.61 -51.46
C ASP A 311 -18.01 -23.21 -51.20
N LEU A 312 -18.22 -22.22 -50.32
CA LEU A 312 -19.54 -21.61 -50.10
C LEU A 312 -20.04 -20.87 -51.34
N LEU A 313 -19.18 -20.11 -52.02
CA LEU A 313 -19.52 -19.43 -53.26
C LEU A 313 -19.86 -20.42 -54.37
N ASN A 314 -19.13 -21.53 -54.50
CA ASN A 314 -19.45 -22.56 -55.49
C ASN A 314 -20.85 -23.14 -55.28
N TYR A 315 -21.26 -23.38 -54.03
CA TYR A 315 -22.59 -23.89 -53.72
C TYR A 315 -23.70 -22.88 -54.05
N ILE A 316 -23.48 -21.60 -53.72
CA ILE A 316 -24.44 -20.51 -54.00
C ILE A 316 -24.52 -20.20 -55.51
N ILE A 317 -23.40 -20.21 -56.23
CA ILE A 317 -23.37 -19.96 -57.68
C ILE A 317 -24.10 -21.08 -58.43
N LEU A 318 -23.86 -22.35 -58.08
CA LEU A 318 -24.58 -23.49 -58.65
C LEU A 318 -26.09 -23.41 -58.41
N TYR A 319 -26.51 -22.89 -57.26
CA TYR A 319 -27.93 -22.67 -56.94
C TYR A 319 -28.55 -21.52 -57.76
N LEU A 320 -27.83 -20.42 -57.96
CA LEU A 320 -28.29 -19.28 -58.76
C LEU A 320 -28.34 -19.60 -60.27
N GLU A 321 -27.46 -20.46 -60.76
CA GLU A 321 -27.49 -20.94 -62.15
C GLU A 321 -28.69 -21.85 -62.46
N GLN A 322 -29.28 -22.48 -61.44
CA GLN A 322 -30.50 -23.29 -61.56
C GLN A 322 -31.77 -22.44 -61.59
N ILE A 323 -31.75 -21.23 -61.02
CA ILE A 323 -32.87 -20.26 -61.03
C ILE A 323 -32.79 -19.35 -62.25
N LYS A 324 -32.55 -19.91 -63.46
CA LYS A 324 -32.62 -19.10 -64.69
C LYS A 324 -34.02 -18.44 -64.77
N ILE A 325 -34.04 -17.12 -64.63
CA ILE A 325 -35.15 -16.24 -65.04
C ILE A 325 -35.25 -16.25 -66.56
#